data_AF-A0A8D0L7Z9-F1
#
_entry.id   AF-A0A8D0L7Z9-F1
#
_cell.length_a   1.000
_cell.length_b   1.000
_cell.length_c   1.000
_cell.angle_alpha   90.00
_cell.angle_beta   90.00
_cell.angle_gamma   90.00
#
_symmetry.space_group_name_H-M   'P 1'
#
loop_
_entity.id
_entity.type
_entity.pdbx_description
1 polymer ?
#
loop_
_entity_poly.entity_id
_entity_poly.type
_entity_poly.pdbx_seq_one_letter_code
_entity_poly.pdbx_strand_id
1 'polypeptide(L)'
;MAPMSSATAGATSLPSGISVLTTFPDLLFVAEFVFGGLVWILVASTRVIVPILQGWVMFVSVFCFTISTLLMCLYFCGAHGGSAAWIAMDASYHVTAALFYLSAAVLQAYVTIIMKEAIDYKIYQEDIAAVVFSFLATLTYVIHKVFSLLRWKNSS
;
A
#
# COMPACT_ATOMS: atom_id res chain seq x y z
N MET A 1 33.40 -26.00 5.20
CA MET A 1 32.81 -24.99 6.10
C MET A 1 32.30 -23.88 5.21
N ALA A 2 30.99 -23.83 4.94
CA ALA A 2 30.41 -22.82 4.05
C ALA A 2 30.44 -21.44 4.73
N PRO A 3 30.77 -20.35 4.04
CA PRO A 3 30.61 -19.03 4.61
C PRO A 3 29.11 -18.74 4.77
N MET A 4 28.70 -18.38 5.99
CA MET A 4 27.38 -17.84 6.26
C MET A 4 27.18 -16.57 5.43
N SER A 5 26.20 -16.58 4.54
CA SER A 5 25.72 -15.36 3.90
C SER A 5 24.95 -14.53 4.93
N SER A 6 25.65 -13.60 5.58
CA SER A 6 25.06 -12.52 6.37
C SER A 6 24.39 -11.49 5.44
N ALA A 7 23.26 -11.85 4.83
CA ALA A 7 22.42 -10.94 4.07
C ALA A 7 21.38 -10.25 4.99
N THR A 8 21.87 -9.57 6.03
CA THR A 8 21.11 -8.56 6.79
C THR A 8 22.03 -7.39 7.10
N ALA A 9 22.72 -6.89 6.06
CA ALA A 9 23.13 -5.50 6.06
C ALA A 9 21.85 -4.67 5.89
N GLY A 10 21.24 -4.28 7.01
CA GLY A 10 20.19 -3.27 7.01
C GLY A 10 20.78 -2.00 6.40
N ALA A 11 20.52 -1.78 5.11
CA ALA A 11 20.97 -0.57 4.44
C ALA A 11 20.39 0.62 5.19
N THR A 12 21.28 1.42 5.77
CA THR A 12 20.97 2.68 6.47
C THR A 12 20.47 3.75 5.50
N SER A 13 20.61 3.52 4.20
CA SER A 13 20.19 4.40 3.11
C SER A 13 19.05 3.79 2.28
N LEU A 14 18.23 4.66 1.69
CA LEU A 14 17.20 4.28 0.73
C LEU A 14 17.82 3.76 -0.57
N PRO A 15 17.35 2.64 -1.13
CA PRO A 15 17.78 2.17 -2.44
C PRO A 15 17.29 3.15 -3.53
N SER A 16 18.05 3.24 -4.63
CA SER A 16 17.70 4.07 -5.79
C SER A 16 17.68 3.27 -7.08
N GLY A 17 16.99 3.79 -8.09
CA GLY A 17 16.87 3.13 -9.40
C GLY A 17 16.21 1.74 -9.30
N ILE A 18 16.68 0.79 -10.11
CA ILE A 18 16.10 -0.56 -10.19
C ILE A 18 16.22 -1.32 -8.85
N SER A 19 17.17 -0.93 -7.99
CA SER A 19 17.37 -1.54 -6.68
C SER A 19 16.14 -1.40 -5.76
N VAL A 20 15.31 -0.38 -5.98
CA VAL A 20 14.02 -0.19 -5.28
C VAL A 20 13.09 -1.39 -5.50
N LEU A 21 13.14 -2.02 -6.69
CA LEU A 21 12.31 -3.18 -7.02
C LEU A 21 12.87 -4.51 -6.51
N THR A 22 14.08 -4.53 -5.96
CA THR A 22 14.75 -5.77 -5.52
C THR A 22 15.12 -5.76 -4.04
N THR A 23 15.11 -4.58 -3.42
CA THR A 23 15.51 -4.39 -2.02
C THR A 23 14.27 -4.40 -1.14
N PHE A 24 14.27 -5.27 -0.13
CA PHE A 24 13.22 -5.28 0.88
C PHE A 24 13.49 -4.18 1.92
N PRO A 25 12.49 -3.40 2.37
CA PRO A 25 11.05 -3.50 2.13
C PRO A 25 10.54 -2.80 0.86
N ASP A 26 11.38 -2.05 0.13
CA ASP A 26 10.95 -1.19 -0.98
C ASP A 26 10.32 -1.97 -2.17
N LEU A 27 10.60 -3.27 -2.31
CA LEU A 27 9.86 -4.19 -3.19
C LEU A 27 8.34 -4.15 -2.96
N LEU A 28 7.89 -3.83 -1.74
CA LEU A 28 6.48 -3.74 -1.38
C LEU A 28 5.75 -2.61 -2.14
N PHE A 29 6.45 -1.60 -2.68
CA PHE A 29 5.82 -0.60 -3.56
C PHE A 29 5.09 -1.24 -4.75
N VAL A 30 5.62 -2.35 -5.29
CA VAL A 30 4.94 -3.07 -6.39
C VAL A 30 3.63 -3.69 -5.90
N ALA A 31 3.66 -4.32 -4.73
CA ALA A 31 2.46 -4.91 -4.14
C ALA A 31 1.42 -3.84 -3.76
N GLU A 32 1.86 -2.71 -3.20
CA GLU A 32 1.02 -1.55 -2.90
C GLU A 32 0.36 -0.98 -4.16
N PHE A 33 1.12 -0.85 -5.24
CA PHE A 33 0.62 -0.38 -6.53
C PHE A 33 -0.44 -1.33 -7.10
N VAL A 34 -0.17 -2.64 -7.08
CA VAL A 34 -1.10 -3.64 -7.61
C VAL A 34 -2.36 -3.73 -6.76
N PHE A 35 -2.23 -3.93 -5.44
CA PHE A 35 -3.39 -4.04 -4.56
C PHE A 35 -4.18 -2.76 -4.51
N GLY A 36 -3.51 -1.61 -4.43
CA GLY A 36 -4.18 -0.32 -4.47
C GLY A 36 -4.88 -0.07 -5.79
N GLY A 37 -4.23 -0.38 -6.92
CA GLY A 37 -4.83 -0.35 -8.25
C GLY A 37 -6.11 -1.17 -8.35
N LEU A 38 -6.07 -2.40 -7.87
CA LEU A 38 -7.21 -3.32 -7.92
C LEU A 38 -8.40 -2.82 -7.10
N VAL A 39 -8.18 -2.25 -5.91
CA VAL A 39 -9.27 -1.82 -5.03
C VAL A 39 -10.18 -0.80 -5.70
N TRP A 40 -9.62 0.31 -6.22
CA TRP A 40 -10.47 1.32 -6.86
C TRP A 40 -11.03 0.85 -8.21
N ILE A 41 -10.34 0.00 -8.97
CA ILE A 41 -10.87 -0.57 -10.22
C ILE A 41 -12.08 -1.47 -9.92
N LEU A 42 -11.99 -2.33 -8.92
CA LEU A 42 -13.08 -3.23 -8.52
C LEU A 42 -14.27 -2.44 -7.99
N VAL A 43 -14.04 -1.45 -7.13
CA VAL A 43 -15.12 -0.59 -6.60
C VAL A 43 -15.76 0.25 -7.71
N ALA A 44 -14.98 0.74 -8.69
CA ALA A 44 -15.53 1.44 -9.84
C ALA A 44 -16.36 0.50 -10.74
N SER A 45 -15.96 -0.77 -10.88
CA SER A 45 -16.66 -1.78 -11.68
C SER A 45 -18.08 -2.04 -11.16
N THR A 46 -18.28 -2.00 -9.84
CA THR A 46 -19.61 -2.14 -9.23
C THR A 46 -20.52 -0.92 -9.45
N ARG A 47 -20.03 0.13 -10.13
CA ARG A 47 -20.72 1.40 -10.38
C ARG A 47 -21.07 2.19 -9.12
N VAL A 48 -20.39 1.88 -8.01
CA VAL A 48 -20.48 2.66 -6.76
C VAL A 48 -21.94 2.76 -6.25
N ILE A 49 -22.60 1.61 -6.08
CA ILE A 49 -24.02 1.50 -5.65
C ILE A 49 -24.27 2.21 -4.30
N VAL A 50 -23.27 2.27 -3.43
CA VAL A 50 -23.33 3.01 -2.15
C VAL A 50 -22.35 4.20 -2.20
N PRO A 51 -22.76 5.34 -2.82
CA PRO A 51 -21.83 6.41 -3.19
C PRO A 51 -20.99 6.96 -2.04
N ILE A 52 -21.58 7.10 -0.86
CA ILE A 52 -20.89 7.70 0.29
C ILE A 52 -19.79 6.78 0.84
N LEU A 53 -20.07 5.49 0.98
CA LEU A 53 -19.15 4.51 1.57
C LEU A 53 -18.09 4.08 0.54
N GLN A 54 -18.52 3.67 -0.65
CA GLN A 54 -17.62 3.27 -1.74
C GLN A 54 -16.84 4.47 -2.30
N GLY A 55 -17.39 5.68 -2.24
CA GLY A 55 -16.67 6.91 -2.59
C GLY A 55 -15.46 7.17 -1.67
N TRP A 56 -15.58 6.88 -0.37
CA TRP A 56 -14.44 6.94 0.55
C TRP A 56 -13.36 5.91 0.19
N VAL A 57 -13.78 4.67 -0.11
CA VAL A 57 -12.87 3.59 -0.52
C VAL A 57 -12.11 3.98 -1.79
N MET A 58 -12.81 4.53 -2.78
CA MET A 58 -12.24 5.06 -4.02
C MET A 58 -11.25 6.19 -3.75
N PHE A 59 -11.63 7.17 -2.93
CA PHE A 59 -10.77 8.30 -2.58
C PHE A 59 -9.46 7.84 -1.95
N VAL A 60 -9.54 7.01 -0.90
CA VAL A 60 -8.37 6.46 -0.21
C VAL A 60 -7.47 5.73 -1.20
N SER A 61 -8.07 4.87 -2.01
CA SER A 61 -7.34 3.97 -2.88
C SER A 61 -6.63 4.71 -4.01
N VAL A 62 -7.31 5.64 -4.69
CA VAL A 62 -6.70 6.49 -5.74
C VAL A 62 -5.66 7.44 -5.15
N PHE A 63 -5.94 8.07 -4.01
CA PHE A 63 -5.01 8.98 -3.36
C PHE A 63 -3.68 8.27 -3.02
N CYS A 64 -3.74 7.16 -2.30
CA CYS A 64 -2.55 6.37 -1.98
C CYS A 64 -1.88 5.81 -3.24
N PHE A 65 -2.65 5.34 -4.23
CA PHE A 65 -2.07 4.88 -5.50
C PHE A 65 -1.24 5.97 -6.19
N THR A 66 -1.76 7.21 -6.25
CA THR A 66 -1.02 8.33 -6.84
C THR A 66 0.24 8.68 -6.06
N ILE A 67 0.18 8.74 -4.72
CA ILE A 67 1.35 9.08 -3.90
C ILE A 67 2.39 7.97 -3.93
N SER A 68 2.01 6.70 -3.79
CA SER A 68 2.96 5.58 -3.90
C SER A 68 3.63 5.55 -5.27
N THR A 69 2.89 5.85 -6.35
CA THR A 69 3.46 5.96 -7.70
C THR A 69 4.47 7.11 -7.79
N LEU A 70 4.13 8.28 -7.26
CA LEU A 70 5.03 9.43 -7.22
C LEU A 70 6.29 9.14 -6.39
N LEU A 71 6.14 8.53 -5.22
CA LEU A 71 7.25 8.18 -4.33
C LEU A 71 8.19 7.16 -5.00
N MET A 72 7.63 6.14 -5.65
CA MET A 72 8.37 5.18 -6.46
C MET A 72 9.15 5.87 -7.59
N CYS A 73 8.53 6.81 -8.32
CA CYS A 73 9.22 7.59 -9.36
C CYS A 73 10.37 8.44 -8.78
N LEU A 74 10.16 9.10 -7.65
CA LEU A 74 11.20 9.90 -6.98
C LEU A 74 12.38 9.02 -6.52
N TYR A 75 12.12 7.79 -6.09
CA TYR A 75 13.14 6.84 -5.66
C TYR A 75 13.91 6.29 -6.86
N PHE A 76 13.24 6.03 -7.97
CA PHE A 76 13.90 5.69 -9.23
C PHE A 76 14.83 6.80 -9.72
N CYS A 77 14.42 8.06 -9.60
CA CYS A 77 15.25 9.21 -9.95
C CYS A 77 16.37 9.50 -8.93
N GLY A 78 16.40 8.81 -7.78
CA GLY A 78 17.38 9.04 -6.73
C GLY A 78 17.25 10.41 -6.05
N ALA A 79 16.06 11.03 -6.10
CA ALA A 79 15.82 12.39 -5.60
C ALA A 79 16.06 12.54 -4.09
N HIS A 80 16.11 11.42 -3.35
CA HIS A 80 16.30 11.40 -1.90
C HIS A 80 17.71 11.79 -1.45
N GLY A 81 18.73 11.67 -2.31
CA GLY A 81 20.10 12.12 -2.02
C GLY A 81 20.72 11.59 -0.72
N GLY A 82 20.21 10.46 -0.20
CA GLY A 82 20.65 9.87 1.08
C GLY A 82 20.21 10.61 2.35
N SER A 83 19.31 11.59 2.27
CA SER A 83 18.88 12.37 3.45
C SER A 83 17.94 11.57 4.36
N ALA A 84 18.23 11.60 5.67
CA ALA A 84 17.41 10.96 6.71
C ALA A 84 15.95 11.48 6.75
N ALA A 85 15.71 12.71 6.26
CA ALA A 85 14.36 13.27 6.17
C ALA A 85 13.44 12.44 5.24
N TRP A 86 14.00 11.81 4.20
CA TRP A 86 13.22 10.95 3.30
C TRP A 86 12.81 9.64 3.95
N ILE A 87 13.61 9.13 4.90
CA ILE A 87 13.26 7.94 5.68
C ILE A 87 12.09 8.25 6.62
N ALA A 88 12.10 9.41 7.27
CA ALA A 88 10.99 9.85 8.12
C ALA A 88 9.71 10.12 7.31
N MET A 89 9.85 10.77 6.15
CA MET A 89 8.73 11.00 5.21
C MET A 89 8.10 9.68 4.76
N ASP A 90 8.92 8.73 4.35
CA ASP A 90 8.50 7.39 3.93
C ASP A 90 7.71 6.67 5.03
N ALA A 91 8.27 6.61 6.24
CA ALA A 91 7.59 5.99 7.38
C ALA A 91 6.25 6.69 7.69
N SER A 92 6.20 8.02 7.66
CA SER A 92 4.97 8.78 7.91
C SER A 92 3.88 8.50 6.87
N TYR A 93 4.26 8.42 5.60
CA TYR A 93 3.34 8.09 4.52
C TYR A 93 2.75 6.68 4.69
N HIS A 94 3.59 5.68 4.93
CA HIS A 94 3.13 4.30 5.09
C HIS A 94 2.25 4.12 6.35
N VAL A 95 2.46 4.90 7.42
CA VAL A 95 1.53 4.96 8.57
C VAL A 95 0.17 5.49 8.14
N THR A 96 0.13 6.65 7.48
CA THR A 96 -1.12 7.28 7.06
C THR A 96 -1.88 6.40 6.07
N ALA A 97 -1.17 5.82 5.10
CA ALA A 97 -1.74 4.91 4.11
C ALA A 97 -2.32 3.65 4.77
N ALA A 98 -1.63 3.05 5.75
CA ALA A 98 -2.16 1.90 6.50
C ALA A 98 -3.47 2.23 7.23
N LEU A 99 -3.55 3.39 7.89
CA LEU A 99 -4.77 3.81 8.59
C LEU A 99 -5.93 4.08 7.63
N PHE A 100 -5.63 4.76 6.50
CA PHE A 100 -6.64 5.00 5.47
C PHE A 100 -7.12 3.71 4.84
N TYR A 101 -6.23 2.79 4.45
CA TYR A 101 -6.65 1.50 3.88
C TYR A 101 -7.40 0.62 4.87
N LEU A 102 -7.04 0.66 6.17
CA LEU A 102 -7.84 -0.02 7.20
C LEU A 102 -9.27 0.55 7.26
N SER A 103 -9.41 1.88 7.19
CA SER A 103 -10.73 2.51 7.17
C SER A 103 -11.53 2.12 5.93
N ALA A 104 -10.89 2.12 4.75
CA ALA A 104 -11.51 1.72 3.50
C ALA A 104 -11.92 0.23 3.53
N ALA A 105 -11.09 -0.65 4.06
CA ALA A 105 -11.37 -2.07 4.17
C ALA A 105 -12.61 -2.36 5.05
N VAL A 106 -12.71 -1.68 6.20
CA VAL A 106 -13.87 -1.81 7.09
C VAL A 106 -15.15 -1.30 6.41
N LEU A 107 -15.08 -0.15 5.72
CA LEU A 107 -16.23 0.41 5.01
C LEU A 107 -16.66 -0.48 3.82
N GLN A 108 -15.71 -1.00 3.05
CA GLN A 108 -16.00 -1.90 1.93
C GLN A 108 -16.58 -3.24 2.42
N ALA A 109 -16.08 -3.77 3.55
CA ALA A 109 -16.64 -4.96 4.18
C ALA A 109 -18.08 -4.73 4.65
N TYR A 110 -18.35 -3.56 5.23
CA TYR A 110 -19.71 -3.18 5.61
C TYR A 110 -20.65 -3.11 4.41
N VAL A 111 -20.24 -2.44 3.31
CA VAL A 111 -21.03 -2.39 2.06
C VAL A 111 -21.29 -3.79 1.52
N THR A 112 -20.29 -4.66 1.51
CA THR A 112 -20.43 -6.05 1.03
C THR A 112 -21.46 -6.83 1.82
N ILE A 113 -21.52 -6.65 3.15
CA ILE A 113 -22.48 -7.34 4.01
C ILE A 113 -23.91 -6.87 3.73
N ILE A 114 -24.14 -5.56 3.69
CA ILE A 114 -25.50 -5.00 3.51
C ILE A 114 -26.04 -5.27 2.11
N MET A 115 -25.16 -5.45 1.12
CA MET A 115 -25.56 -5.69 -0.27
C MET A 115 -25.74 -7.16 -0.64
N LYS A 116 -25.37 -8.10 0.24
CA LYS A 116 -25.32 -9.54 -0.04
C LYS A 116 -26.56 -10.11 -0.76
N GLU A 117 -27.76 -9.67 -0.38
CA GLU A 117 -29.03 -10.17 -0.93
C GLU A 117 -29.66 -9.22 -1.96
N ALA A 118 -29.11 -8.01 -2.11
CA ALA A 118 -29.70 -6.92 -2.89
C ALA A 118 -29.10 -6.77 -4.29
N ILE A 119 -27.94 -7.39 -4.55
CA ILE A 119 -27.17 -7.20 -5.80
C ILE A 119 -26.96 -8.51 -6.54
N ASP A 120 -26.67 -8.38 -7.83
CA ASP A 120 -26.26 -9.49 -8.68
C ASP A 120 -25.04 -10.22 -8.08
N TYR A 121 -25.03 -11.55 -8.17
CA TYR A 121 -23.95 -12.39 -7.64
C TYR A 121 -22.58 -11.97 -8.14
N LYS A 122 -22.48 -11.49 -9.39
CA LYS A 122 -21.21 -10.99 -9.94
C LYS A 122 -20.71 -9.74 -9.21
N ILE A 123 -21.59 -8.77 -8.95
CA ILE A 123 -21.23 -7.53 -8.25
C ILE A 123 -20.82 -7.85 -6.81
N TYR A 124 -21.50 -8.81 -6.18
CA TYR A 124 -21.14 -9.28 -4.85
C TYR A 124 -19.73 -9.89 -4.80
N GLN A 125 -19.34 -10.67 -5.80
CA GLN A 125 -17.97 -11.19 -5.91
C GLN A 125 -16.93 -10.08 -6.13
N GLU A 126 -17.26 -9.05 -6.92
CA GLU A 126 -16.39 -7.88 -7.11
C GLU A 126 -16.18 -7.11 -5.79
N ASP A 127 -17.24 -6.90 -5.01
CA ASP A 127 -17.16 -6.26 -3.69
C ASP A 127 -16.31 -7.11 -2.71
N ILE A 128 -16.48 -8.44 -2.67
CA ILE A 128 -15.63 -9.34 -1.87
C ILE A 128 -14.16 -9.21 -2.27
N ALA A 129 -13.86 -9.22 -3.58
CA ALA A 129 -12.50 -9.07 -4.06
C ALA A 129 -11.90 -7.73 -3.62
N ALA A 130 -12.67 -6.63 -3.71
CA ALA A 130 -12.25 -5.32 -3.23
C ALA A 130 -11.95 -5.31 -1.73
N VAL A 131 -12.76 -5.99 -0.90
CA VAL A 131 -12.48 -6.17 0.53
C VAL A 131 -11.14 -6.87 0.73
N VAL A 132 -10.93 -8.01 0.08
CA VAL A 132 -9.70 -8.80 0.23
C VAL A 132 -8.47 -7.97 -0.16
N PHE A 133 -8.49 -7.31 -1.31
CA PHE A 133 -7.37 -6.49 -1.76
C PHE A 133 -7.14 -5.26 -0.86
N SER A 134 -8.19 -4.66 -0.29
CA SER A 134 -8.03 -3.54 0.64
C SER A 134 -7.37 -3.94 1.97
N PHE A 135 -7.64 -5.16 2.47
CA PHE A 135 -6.92 -5.72 3.61
C PHE A 135 -5.48 -6.10 3.26
N LEU A 136 -5.24 -6.68 2.08
CA LEU A 136 -3.88 -6.97 1.61
C LEU A 136 -3.05 -5.69 1.44
N ALA A 137 -3.64 -4.62 0.90
CA ALA A 137 -3.03 -3.30 0.82
C ALA A 137 -2.70 -2.79 2.24
N THR A 138 -3.65 -2.83 3.17
CA THR A 138 -3.43 -2.46 4.57
C THR A 138 -2.22 -3.20 5.17
N LEU A 139 -2.20 -4.53 5.02
CA LEU A 139 -1.11 -5.36 5.53
C LEU A 139 0.23 -4.97 4.91
N THR A 140 0.25 -4.73 3.60
CA THR A 140 1.45 -4.33 2.87
C THR A 140 2.00 -3.00 3.40
N TYR A 141 1.15 -1.98 3.54
CA TYR A 141 1.55 -0.68 4.14
C TYR A 141 2.04 -0.84 5.58
N VAL A 142 1.41 -1.71 6.39
CA VAL A 142 1.85 -1.98 7.76
C VAL A 142 3.23 -2.63 7.79
N ILE A 143 3.48 -3.63 6.94
CA ILE A 143 4.78 -4.30 6.84
C ILE A 143 5.84 -3.28 6.42
N HIS A 144 5.58 -2.51 5.35
CA HIS A 144 6.52 -1.51 4.85
C HIS A 144 6.87 -0.47 5.92
N LYS A 145 5.84 0.07 6.60
CA LYS A 145 6.02 0.95 7.76
C LYS A 145 6.95 0.34 8.81
N VAL A 146 6.72 -0.91 9.22
CA VAL A 146 7.52 -1.54 10.31
C VAL A 146 8.99 -1.56 9.93
N PHE A 147 9.32 -1.96 8.70
CA PHE A 147 10.70 -1.98 8.24
C PHE A 147 11.29 -0.57 8.02
N SER A 148 10.49 0.38 7.55
CA SER A 148 10.90 1.79 7.41
C SER A 148 11.20 2.44 8.77
N LEU A 149 10.39 2.16 9.81
CA LEU A 149 10.66 2.62 11.17
C LEU A 149 11.90 1.97 11.79
N LEU A 150 12.13 0.67 11.53
CA LEU A 150 13.36 0.00 11.95
C LEU A 150 14.59 0.63 11.27
N ARG A 151 14.49 0.97 9.98
CA ARG A 151 15.54 1.69 9.23
C ARG A 151 15.79 3.07 9.82
N TRP A 152 14.74 3.83 10.11
CA TRP A 152 14.86 5.17 10.71
C TRP A 152 15.55 5.15 12.07
N LYS A 153 15.15 4.22 12.95
CA LYS A 153 15.76 4.03 14.27
C LYS A 153 17.25 3.71 14.20
N ASN A 154 17.68 2.94 13.20
CA ASN A 154 19.08 2.56 13.02
C ASN A 154 19.92 3.67 12.32
N SER A 155 19.28 4.71 11.79
CA SER A 155 19.92 5.86 11.15
C SER A 155 20.03 7.09 12.06
N SER A 156 19.40 7.05 13.25
CA SER A 156 19.48 8.09 14.30
C SER A 156 20.51 7.69 15.35
#